data_AF-A0A558IXX1-F1
#
_entry.id   AF-A0A558IXX1-F1
#
_cell.length_a   1.000
_cell.length_b   1.000
_cell.length_c   1.000
_cell.angle_alpha   90.00
_cell.angle_beta   90.00
_cell.angle_gamma   90.00
#
_symmetry.space_group_name_H-M   'P 1'
#
loop_
_entity.id
_entity.type
_entity.pdbx_description
1 polymer ?
#
loop_
_entity_poly.entity_id
_entity_poly.type
_entity_poly.pdbx_seq_one_letter_code
_entity_poly.pdbx_strand_id
1 'polypeptide(L)'
;MVDATLWRMDHTPLQLPRTQCGISLNATPRLAPKEQRAHDAQPSPRMDNSGIREVIEEAGPQPGRLKLSDLAVWVIIGLVGLFMCNMTFSFFAGDFGPPRFSFSDIGIFSLIPIILCFLSATFVAVSLWNILKEIGKARRLRTAWRNGWVEYRPALIGELVYLRSKTQGPDDRERTYFYYSAPLMILQPDGTLAKAMSGEFRANNPNWLRSRGAALAEGSRIATVDTANNNGWTVAAYRTDGTSSEAELSNGLTGRQVDAVLQFAEQHWAR
;
A
#
# COMPACT_ATOMS: atom_id res chain seq x y z
N MET A 1 -14.76 57.14 25.43
CA MET A 1 -15.08 55.72 25.74
C MET A 1 -15.83 55.21 24.52
N VAL A 2 -15.14 54.86 23.44
CA VAL A 2 -14.56 53.53 23.16
C VAL A 2 -15.47 52.42 23.65
N ASP A 3 -16.31 51.92 22.74
CA ASP A 3 -16.67 50.51 22.74
C ASP A 3 -16.44 50.02 21.31
N ALA A 4 -15.29 49.36 21.14
CA ALA A 4 -14.89 48.78 19.88
C ALA A 4 -15.65 47.46 19.72
N THR A 5 -16.60 47.44 18.79
CA THR A 5 -17.28 46.23 18.36
C THR A 5 -16.25 45.26 17.80
N LEU A 6 -15.85 44.30 18.63
CA LEU A 6 -14.93 43.23 18.29
C LEU A 6 -15.62 42.36 17.24
N TRP A 7 -15.23 42.52 15.98
CA TRP A 7 -15.63 41.63 14.90
C TRP A 7 -15.19 40.22 15.27
N ARG A 8 -16.16 39.35 15.54
CA ARG A 8 -15.97 37.92 15.61
C ARG A 8 -15.57 37.49 14.19
N MET A 9 -14.27 37.34 13.95
CA MET A 9 -13.78 36.69 12.75
C MET A 9 -14.25 35.24 12.82
N ASP A 10 -15.26 34.91 12.02
CA ASP A 10 -15.60 33.53 11.71
C ASP A 10 -14.39 32.94 10.95
N HIS A 11 -13.49 32.30 11.69
CA HIS A 11 -12.36 31.57 11.12
C HIS A 11 -12.92 30.49 10.20
N THR A 12 -12.90 30.76 8.90
CA THR A 12 -13.25 29.74 7.91
C THR A 12 -12.14 28.69 7.99
N PRO A 13 -12.43 27.44 8.39
CA PRO A 13 -11.40 26.41 8.45
C PRO A 13 -10.76 26.31 7.07
N LEU A 14 -9.43 26.33 7.04
CA LEU A 14 -8.64 26.16 5.83
C LEU A 14 -9.08 24.85 5.18
N GLN A 15 -9.87 24.93 4.11
CA GLN A 15 -10.25 23.74 3.37
C GLN A 15 -8.98 23.18 2.73
N LEU A 16 -8.66 21.94 3.03
CA LEU A 16 -7.56 21.18 2.43
C LEU A 16 -8.11 20.55 1.15
N PRO A 17 -8.11 21.21 -0.03
CA PRO A 17 -8.71 20.64 -1.24
C PRO A 17 -8.14 19.25 -1.48
N ARG A 18 -9.02 18.25 -1.57
CA ARG A 18 -8.65 16.83 -1.69
C ARG A 18 -7.85 16.64 -2.97
N THR A 19 -7.09 15.56 -3.05
CA THR A 19 -6.29 15.26 -4.24
C THR A 19 -7.12 15.42 -5.51
N GLN A 20 -6.65 16.32 -6.38
CA GLN A 20 -7.38 16.68 -7.57
C GLN A 20 -7.42 15.50 -8.54
N CYS A 21 -8.58 15.32 -9.18
CA CYS A 21 -8.78 14.45 -10.34
C CYS A 21 -8.33 12.99 -10.23
N GLY A 22 -8.75 12.29 -9.17
CA GLY A 22 -8.78 10.83 -9.17
C GLY A 22 -7.41 10.16 -9.31
N ILE A 23 -6.35 10.83 -8.82
CA ILE A 23 -5.01 10.27 -8.76
C ILE A 23 -5.04 9.10 -7.76
N SER A 24 -5.15 7.88 -8.29
CA SER A 24 -4.97 6.66 -7.50
C SER A 24 -3.49 6.48 -7.25
N LEU A 25 -3.09 6.76 -6.00
CA LEU A 25 -1.72 6.62 -5.53
C LEU A 25 -1.54 5.23 -4.96
N ASN A 26 -0.69 4.42 -5.59
CA ASN A 26 -0.26 3.15 -5.01
C ASN A 26 1.23 3.25 -4.70
N ALA A 27 1.55 3.41 -3.42
CA ALA A 27 2.94 3.46 -2.95
C ALA A 27 3.63 2.11 -3.09
N THR A 28 4.94 2.16 -3.31
CA THR A 28 5.80 0.97 -3.18
C THR A 28 6.07 0.73 -1.69
N PRO A 29 5.69 -0.42 -1.11
CA PRO A 29 5.73 -0.58 0.35
C PRO A 29 7.18 -0.71 0.88
N ARG A 30 7.64 0.30 1.61
CA ARG A 30 8.95 0.37 2.31
C ARG A 30 8.83 0.77 3.79
N LEU A 31 7.67 1.22 4.27
CA LEU A 31 7.45 1.67 5.65
C LEU A 31 7.79 0.66 6.76
N ALA A 32 7.77 -0.65 6.49
CA ALA A 32 8.02 -1.69 7.49
C ALA A 32 8.93 -2.80 6.93
N PRO A 33 10.24 -2.55 6.82
CA PRO A 33 11.20 -3.48 6.25
C PRO A 33 11.38 -4.72 7.14
N LYS A 34 11.93 -5.81 6.58
CA LYS A 34 12.08 -7.07 7.33
C LYS A 34 13.11 -6.94 8.45
N GLU A 35 14.13 -6.14 8.17
CA GLU A 35 15.34 -5.93 8.93
C GLU A 35 15.03 -5.22 10.26
N GLN A 36 14.03 -4.34 10.28
CA GLN A 36 13.63 -3.57 11.46
C GLN A 36 12.56 -4.26 12.32
N ARG A 37 12.17 -5.51 12.01
CA ARG A 37 11.06 -6.20 12.72
C ARG A 37 11.24 -6.27 14.25
N ALA A 38 12.45 -6.53 14.73
CA ALA A 38 12.71 -6.65 16.16
C ALA A 38 12.64 -5.28 16.86
N HIS A 39 13.10 -4.23 16.17
CA HIS A 39 13.03 -2.86 16.62
C HIS A 39 11.58 -2.36 16.65
N ASP A 40 10.85 -2.54 15.53
CA ASP A 40 9.46 -2.11 15.37
C ASP A 40 8.49 -2.82 16.34
N ALA A 41 8.90 -3.93 16.95
CA ALA A 41 8.10 -4.67 17.94
C ALA A 41 8.04 -3.97 19.31
N GLN A 42 8.98 -3.08 19.61
CA GLN A 42 8.99 -2.28 20.83
C GLN A 42 8.18 -1.00 20.64
N PRO A 43 7.53 -0.43 21.66
CA PRO A 43 6.86 0.87 21.56
C PRO A 43 7.86 2.00 21.26
N SER A 44 7.51 2.89 20.34
CA SER A 44 8.29 4.09 20.01
C SER A 44 8.20 5.09 21.18
N PRO A 45 9.33 5.68 21.61
CA PRO A 45 9.33 6.73 22.62
C PRO A 45 8.73 8.05 22.13
N ARG A 46 8.55 8.21 20.81
CA ARG A 46 8.03 9.42 20.16
C ARG A 46 6.63 9.20 19.59
N MET A 47 5.84 8.35 20.23
CA MET A 47 4.49 8.05 19.77
C MET A 47 3.64 9.33 19.73
N ASP A 48 3.08 9.63 18.56
CA ASP A 48 2.19 10.76 18.37
C ASP A 48 0.89 10.61 19.17
N ASN A 49 0.52 11.69 19.87
CA ASN A 49 -0.68 11.82 20.70
C ASN A 49 -1.63 12.90 20.16
N SER A 50 -1.51 13.26 18.88
CA SER A 50 -2.26 14.33 18.24
C SER A 50 -3.74 14.03 17.96
N GLY A 51 -4.20 12.80 18.17
CA GLY A 51 -5.58 12.36 17.88
C GLY A 51 -5.77 11.71 16.50
N ILE A 52 -4.79 11.80 15.58
CA ILE A 52 -4.94 11.21 14.23
C ILE A 52 -5.11 9.69 14.27
N ARG A 53 -4.45 9.01 15.21
CA ARG A 53 -4.45 7.55 15.26
C ARG A 53 -5.84 7.03 15.58
N GLU A 54 -6.48 7.67 16.55
CA GLU A 54 -7.85 7.43 16.98
C GLU A 54 -8.81 7.66 15.81
N VAL A 55 -8.64 8.75 15.06
CA VAL A 55 -9.45 9.04 13.86
C VAL A 55 -9.30 7.96 12.79
N ILE A 56 -8.08 7.46 12.56
CA ILE A 56 -7.83 6.38 11.60
C ILE A 56 -8.47 5.06 12.05
N GLU A 57 -8.42 4.77 13.35
CA GLU A 57 -9.03 3.58 13.96
C GLU A 57 -10.55 3.62 13.90
N GLU A 58 -11.17 4.77 14.14
CA GLU A 58 -12.61 4.96 14.10
C GLU A 58 -13.16 4.94 12.66
N ALA A 59 -12.43 5.52 11.70
CA ALA A 59 -12.88 5.63 10.32
C ALA A 59 -12.80 4.31 9.52
N GLY A 60 -12.07 3.30 10.01
CA GLY A 60 -11.95 2.04 9.29
C GLY A 60 -10.93 1.04 9.84
N PRO A 61 -10.63 -0.02 9.06
CA PRO A 61 -9.73 -1.07 9.50
C PRO A 61 -8.29 -0.56 9.63
N GLN A 62 -7.57 -1.10 10.62
CA GLN A 62 -6.18 -0.73 10.87
C GLN A 62 -5.27 -0.88 9.63
N PRO A 63 -4.29 0.02 9.44
CA PRO A 63 -3.28 -0.11 8.41
C PRO A 63 -2.54 -1.46 8.46
N GLY A 64 -2.11 -1.94 7.30
CA GLY A 64 -1.55 -3.30 7.19
C GLY A 64 -2.64 -4.38 7.24
N ARG A 65 -3.81 -4.12 6.63
CA ARG A 65 -4.81 -5.15 6.34
C ARG A 65 -4.42 -5.93 5.08
N LEU A 66 -4.57 -7.25 5.13
CA LEU A 66 -4.52 -8.09 3.94
C LEU A 66 -5.76 -7.83 3.09
N LYS A 67 -5.56 -7.46 1.82
CA LYS A 67 -6.68 -7.44 0.87
C LYS A 67 -6.83 -8.84 0.29
N LEU A 68 -8.07 -9.31 0.18
CA LEU A 68 -8.35 -10.60 -0.46
C LEU A 68 -7.82 -10.63 -1.90
N SER A 69 -7.84 -9.49 -2.61
CA SER A 69 -7.23 -9.35 -3.95
C SER A 69 -5.76 -9.75 -3.98
N ASP A 70 -5.00 -9.46 -2.92
CA ASP A 70 -3.56 -9.69 -2.86
C ASP A 70 -3.25 -11.17 -2.62
N LEU A 71 -4.22 -11.91 -2.06
CA LEU A 71 -4.13 -13.33 -1.79
C LEU A 71 -4.85 -14.18 -2.83
N ALA A 72 -5.85 -13.64 -3.54
CA ALA A 72 -6.79 -14.39 -4.36
C ALA A 72 -6.09 -15.26 -5.40
N VAL A 73 -5.11 -14.72 -6.11
CA VAL A 73 -4.34 -15.47 -7.12
C VAL A 73 -3.62 -16.66 -6.48
N TRP A 74 -2.98 -16.44 -5.33
CA TRP A 74 -2.26 -17.50 -4.62
C TRP A 74 -3.20 -18.55 -4.05
N VAL A 75 -4.35 -18.14 -3.50
CA VAL A 75 -5.38 -19.06 -2.99
C VAL A 75 -5.90 -19.94 -4.13
N ILE A 76 -6.20 -19.38 -5.30
CA ILE A 76 -6.64 -20.14 -6.47
C ILE A 76 -5.57 -21.15 -6.90
N ILE A 77 -4.30 -20.71 -7.01
CA ILE A 77 -3.19 -21.61 -7.36
C ILE A 77 -3.06 -22.75 -6.35
N GLY A 78 -3.19 -22.46 -5.05
CA GLY A 78 -3.13 -23.47 -3.99
C GLY A 78 -4.28 -24.46 -4.06
N LEU A 79 -5.51 -24.00 -4.34
CA LEU A 79 -6.68 -24.87 -4.53
C LEU A 79 -6.53 -25.79 -5.74
N VAL A 80 -6.00 -25.29 -6.86
CA VAL A 80 -5.71 -26.11 -8.04
C VAL A 80 -4.66 -27.17 -7.70
N GLY A 81 -3.59 -26.80 -6.98
CA GLY A 81 -2.61 -27.74 -6.46
C GLY A 81 -3.24 -28.83 -5.60
N LEU A 82 -4.05 -28.45 -4.60
CA LEU A 82 -4.74 -29.41 -3.72
C LEU A 82 -5.68 -30.35 -4.49
N PHE A 83 -6.41 -29.84 -5.48
CA PHE A 83 -7.28 -30.67 -6.32
C PHE A 83 -6.49 -31.70 -7.12
N MET A 84 -5.37 -31.29 -7.73
CA MET A 84 -4.45 -32.19 -8.44
C MET A 84 -3.83 -33.22 -7.49
N CYS A 85 -3.49 -32.82 -6.26
CA CYS A 85 -3.03 -33.72 -5.21
C CYS A 85 -4.06 -34.81 -4.92
N ASN A 86 -5.30 -34.41 -4.69
CA ASN A 86 -6.39 -35.32 -4.34
C ASN A 86 -6.65 -36.34 -5.45
N MET A 87 -6.75 -35.88 -6.70
CA MET A 87 -6.89 -36.75 -7.89
C MET A 87 -5.75 -37.79 -7.98
N THR A 88 -4.52 -37.36 -7.71
CA THR A 88 -3.34 -38.24 -7.74
C THR A 88 -3.35 -39.25 -6.59
N PHE A 89 -3.74 -38.83 -5.38
CA PHE A 89 -3.89 -39.72 -4.24
C PHE A 89 -5.00 -40.75 -4.43
N SER A 90 -6.15 -40.38 -4.98
CA SER A 90 -7.23 -41.33 -5.33
C SER A 90 -6.78 -42.39 -6.33
N PHE A 91 -5.85 -42.05 -7.23
CA PHE A 91 -5.25 -43.00 -8.16
C PHE A 91 -4.36 -44.04 -7.46
N PHE A 92 -3.62 -43.62 -6.42
CA PHE A 92 -2.79 -44.51 -5.60
C PHE A 92 -3.57 -45.30 -4.54
N ALA A 93 -4.65 -44.70 -3.99
CA ALA A 93 -5.44 -45.27 -2.90
C ALA A 93 -6.41 -46.37 -3.33
N GLY A 94 -6.53 -46.66 -4.64
CA GLY A 94 -7.17 -47.89 -5.11
C GLY A 94 -8.70 -47.83 -5.28
N ASP A 95 -9.32 -46.65 -5.29
CA ASP A 95 -10.77 -46.52 -5.55
C ASP A 95 -11.20 -46.98 -6.97
N PHE A 96 -10.25 -47.37 -7.83
CA PHE A 96 -10.48 -47.95 -9.16
C PHE A 96 -10.14 -49.45 -9.30
N GLY A 97 -10.04 -50.20 -8.19
CA GLY A 97 -9.94 -51.67 -8.21
C GLY A 97 -8.55 -52.24 -7.85
N PRO A 98 -8.44 -53.58 -7.72
CA PRO A 98 -7.36 -54.23 -6.98
C PRO A 98 -5.97 -53.98 -7.60
N PRO A 99 -4.92 -53.88 -6.76
CA PRO A 99 -3.58 -53.51 -7.20
C PRO A 99 -2.97 -54.62 -8.05
N ARG A 100 -2.90 -54.41 -9.37
CA ARG A 100 -2.17 -55.27 -10.31
C ARG A 100 -0.81 -54.64 -10.63
N PHE A 101 0.04 -54.43 -9.62
CA PHE A 101 1.41 -54.00 -9.85
C PHE A 101 2.36 -55.17 -9.65
N SER A 102 2.82 -55.76 -10.75
CA SER A 102 3.98 -56.66 -10.77
C SER A 102 5.22 -55.79 -10.94
N PHE A 103 6.18 -55.87 -10.02
CA PHE A 103 7.38 -55.01 -9.99
C PHE A 103 8.27 -55.09 -11.25
N SER A 104 8.02 -56.03 -12.15
CA SER A 104 8.74 -56.22 -13.42
C SER A 104 8.26 -55.33 -14.58
N ASP A 105 7.15 -54.60 -14.43
CA ASP A 105 6.47 -53.84 -15.51
C ASP A 105 6.42 -52.32 -15.22
N ILE A 106 7.47 -51.77 -14.61
CA ILE A 106 7.59 -50.32 -14.36
C ILE A 106 7.93 -49.62 -15.69
N GLY A 107 6.94 -49.48 -16.55
CA GLY A 107 6.99 -48.61 -17.72
C GLY A 107 6.91 -47.13 -17.31
N ILE A 108 7.32 -46.25 -18.22
CA ILE A 108 7.30 -44.77 -18.06
C ILE A 108 5.93 -44.25 -17.56
N PHE A 109 4.84 -44.94 -17.88
CA PHE A 109 3.48 -44.60 -17.43
C PHE A 109 3.28 -44.68 -15.90
N SER A 110 4.05 -45.52 -15.19
CA SER A 110 4.00 -45.62 -13.72
C SER A 110 4.58 -44.37 -13.01
N LEU A 111 5.41 -43.59 -13.71
CA LEU A 111 6.01 -42.36 -13.17
C LEU A 111 5.08 -41.14 -13.27
N ILE A 112 4.08 -41.18 -14.15
CA ILE A 112 3.12 -40.07 -14.36
C ILE A 112 2.48 -39.59 -13.05
N PRO A 113 1.87 -40.47 -12.21
CA PRO A 113 1.25 -40.01 -10.97
C PRO A 113 2.27 -39.50 -9.95
N ILE A 114 3.50 -40.01 -9.96
CA ILE A 114 4.58 -39.50 -9.10
C ILE A 114 4.95 -38.07 -9.51
N ILE A 115 5.12 -37.81 -10.82
CA ILE A 115 5.42 -36.48 -11.37
C ILE A 115 4.30 -35.49 -11.05
N LEU A 116 3.03 -35.90 -11.22
CA LEU A 116 1.87 -35.07 -10.89
C LEU A 116 1.79 -34.74 -9.40
N CYS A 117 2.15 -35.68 -8.52
CA CYS A 117 2.22 -35.45 -7.08
C CYS A 117 3.28 -34.38 -6.74
N PHE A 118 4.49 -34.47 -7.31
CA PHE A 118 5.52 -33.47 -7.10
C PHE A 118 5.11 -32.10 -7.64
N LEU A 119 4.54 -32.02 -8.84
CA LEU A 119 4.06 -30.76 -9.42
C LEU A 119 2.99 -30.12 -8.52
N SER A 120 1.99 -30.91 -8.10
CA SER A 120 0.95 -30.48 -7.16
C SER A 120 1.56 -29.93 -5.85
N ALA A 121 2.49 -30.65 -5.24
CA ALA A 121 3.16 -30.22 -4.02
C ALA A 121 3.90 -28.89 -4.21
N THR A 122 4.55 -28.67 -5.37
CA THR A 122 5.20 -27.38 -5.67
C THR A 122 4.20 -26.23 -5.75
N PHE A 123 3.04 -26.42 -6.39
CA PHE A 123 1.98 -25.40 -6.46
C PHE A 123 1.48 -25.02 -5.06
N VAL A 124 1.23 -26.01 -4.21
CA VAL A 124 0.78 -25.78 -2.82
C VAL A 124 1.86 -25.06 -2.01
N ALA A 125 3.12 -25.50 -2.10
CA ALA A 125 4.23 -24.89 -1.38
C ALA A 125 4.46 -23.43 -1.80
N VAL A 126 4.46 -23.14 -3.11
CA VAL A 126 4.62 -21.79 -3.65
C VAL A 126 3.45 -20.90 -3.23
N SER A 127 2.22 -21.40 -3.31
CA SER A 127 1.03 -20.68 -2.86
C SER A 127 1.14 -20.31 -1.37
N LEU A 128 1.41 -21.30 -0.51
CA LEU A 128 1.51 -21.11 0.92
C LEU A 128 2.63 -20.13 1.28
N TRP A 129 3.79 -20.25 0.64
CA TRP A 129 4.92 -19.35 0.86
C TRP A 129 4.56 -17.89 0.55
N ASN A 130 3.90 -17.64 -0.58
CA ASN A 130 3.49 -16.29 -0.95
C ASN A 130 2.40 -15.74 -0.02
N ILE A 131 1.42 -16.56 0.38
CA ILE A 131 0.40 -16.17 1.36
C ILE A 131 1.05 -15.78 2.70
N LEU A 132 1.95 -16.61 3.22
CA LEU A 132 2.67 -16.33 4.47
C LEU A 132 3.54 -15.08 4.36
N LYS A 133 4.16 -14.84 3.21
CA LYS A 133 4.95 -13.64 2.94
C LYS A 133 4.09 -12.38 2.99
N GLU A 134 2.92 -12.37 2.36
CA GLU A 134 2.00 -11.23 2.41
C GLU A 134 1.42 -11.02 3.81
N ILE A 135 1.04 -12.09 4.52
CA ILE A 135 0.63 -12.04 5.93
C ILE A 135 1.73 -11.42 6.80
N GLY A 136 2.98 -11.83 6.58
CA GLY A 136 4.14 -11.29 7.28
C GLY A 136 4.31 -9.79 7.04
N LYS A 137 4.22 -9.34 5.78
CA LYS A 137 4.31 -7.90 5.44
C LYS A 137 3.21 -7.09 6.11
N ALA A 138 1.96 -7.54 6.00
CA ALA A 138 0.80 -6.87 6.59
C ALA A 138 0.92 -6.78 8.11
N ARG A 139 1.32 -7.88 8.77
CA ARG A 139 1.54 -7.91 10.23
C ARG A 139 2.65 -6.97 10.66
N ARG A 140 3.77 -6.89 9.92
CA ARG A 140 4.87 -5.95 10.24
C ARG A 140 4.42 -4.51 10.17
N LEU A 141 3.72 -4.11 9.09
CA LEU A 141 3.20 -2.76 8.97
C LEU A 141 2.22 -2.42 10.10
N ARG A 142 1.33 -3.35 10.44
CA ARG A 142 0.41 -3.18 11.56
C ARG A 142 1.14 -3.02 12.90
N THR A 143 2.15 -3.84 13.16
CA THR A 143 2.96 -3.75 14.38
C THR A 143 3.73 -2.44 14.44
N ALA A 144 4.40 -2.04 13.36
CA ALA A 144 5.15 -0.79 13.27
C ALA A 144 4.23 0.42 13.48
N TRP A 145 3.05 0.43 12.85
CA TRP A 145 2.05 1.46 13.08
C TRP A 145 1.54 1.44 14.51
N ARG A 146 1.07 0.30 15.05
CA ARG A 146 0.53 0.19 16.42
C ARG A 146 1.52 0.67 17.48
N ASN A 147 2.80 0.43 17.26
CA ASN A 147 3.86 0.80 18.18
C ASN A 147 4.42 2.22 17.93
N GLY A 148 3.87 3.00 16.99
CA GLY A 148 4.28 4.40 16.78
C GLY A 148 5.54 4.61 15.92
N TRP A 149 5.97 3.59 15.17
CA TRP A 149 7.09 3.72 14.23
C TRP A 149 6.67 4.26 12.87
N VAL A 150 5.40 4.07 12.51
CA VAL A 150 4.80 4.62 11.29
C VAL A 150 3.72 5.61 11.70
N GLU A 151 3.83 6.83 11.21
CA GLU A 151 2.85 7.90 11.39
C GLU A 151 2.21 8.26 10.06
N TYR A 152 0.95 8.67 10.13
CA TYR A 152 0.16 9.14 8.99
C TYR A 152 -0.16 10.60 9.22
N ARG A 153 0.09 11.46 8.24
CA ARG A 153 -0.19 12.90 8.35
C ARG A 153 -0.75 13.49 7.05
N PRO A 154 -1.59 14.53 7.12
CA PRO A 154 -2.01 15.27 5.94
C PRO A 154 -0.79 15.81 5.19
N ALA A 155 -0.79 15.65 3.88
CA ALA A 155 0.28 16.10 3.01
C ALA A 155 -0.28 16.71 1.72
N LEU A 156 0.19 17.90 1.39
CA LEU A 156 -0.03 18.53 0.10
C LEU A 156 0.94 17.92 -0.92
N ILE A 157 0.41 17.43 -2.03
CA ILE A 157 1.21 16.86 -3.11
C ILE A 157 1.58 17.97 -4.08
N GLY A 158 2.86 18.24 -4.27
CA GLY A 158 3.34 19.15 -5.30
C GLY A 158 3.26 18.56 -6.70
N GLU A 159 4.10 19.06 -7.60
CA GLU A 159 4.16 18.58 -8.98
C GLU A 159 4.66 17.13 -9.08
N LEU A 160 4.01 16.34 -9.93
CA LEU A 160 4.39 14.96 -10.16
C LEU A 160 5.62 14.87 -11.07
N VAL A 161 6.68 14.23 -10.57
CA VAL A 161 7.88 13.92 -11.34
C VAL A 161 7.73 12.53 -11.95
N TYR A 162 7.68 12.45 -13.27
CA TYR A 162 7.72 11.17 -13.95
C TYR A 162 9.11 10.53 -13.84
N LEU A 163 9.17 9.31 -13.31
CA LEU A 163 10.43 8.58 -13.10
C LEU A 163 10.67 7.56 -14.20
N ARG A 164 9.67 6.69 -14.43
CA ARG A 164 9.78 5.56 -15.36
C ARG A 164 8.42 4.97 -15.70
N SER A 165 8.39 4.21 -16.79
CA SER A 165 7.30 3.30 -17.12
C SER A 165 7.81 1.87 -17.15
N LYS A 166 6.99 0.93 -16.67
CA LYS A 166 7.27 -0.51 -16.78
C LYS A 166 6.09 -1.22 -17.41
N THR A 167 6.31 -1.86 -18.54
CA THR A 167 5.31 -2.74 -19.14
C THR A 167 5.41 -4.12 -18.50
N GLN A 168 4.27 -4.66 -18.06
CA GLN A 168 4.16 -6.00 -17.51
C GLN A 168 2.92 -6.69 -18.05
N GLY A 169 3.06 -7.95 -18.40
CA GLY A 169 2.00 -8.79 -18.91
C GLY A 169 2.51 -9.71 -20.02
N PRO A 170 1.76 -10.74 -20.39
CA PRO A 170 1.96 -11.42 -21.66
C PRO A 170 1.69 -10.45 -22.82
N ASP A 171 2.31 -10.68 -23.98
CA ASP A 171 2.27 -9.80 -25.17
C ASP A 171 0.84 -9.40 -25.60
N ASP A 172 -0.15 -10.26 -25.33
CA ASP A 172 -1.56 -10.05 -25.64
C ASP A 172 -2.31 -9.15 -24.63
N ARG A 173 -1.74 -8.91 -23.45
CA ARG A 173 -2.33 -8.13 -22.34
C ARG A 173 -1.30 -7.28 -21.60
N GLU A 174 -0.41 -6.66 -22.35
CA GLU A 174 0.57 -5.74 -21.79
C GLU A 174 -0.12 -4.57 -21.07
N ARG A 175 0.29 -4.34 -19.81
CA ARG A 175 -0.11 -3.15 -19.05
C ARG A 175 1.13 -2.32 -18.74
N THR A 176 1.15 -1.10 -19.23
CA THR A 176 2.16 -0.11 -18.88
C THR A 176 1.81 0.55 -17.56
N TYR A 177 2.72 0.47 -16.60
CA TYR A 177 2.62 1.11 -15.30
C TYR A 177 3.56 2.31 -15.23
N PHE A 178 3.04 3.47 -14.85
CA PHE A 178 3.78 4.72 -14.76
C PHE A 178 4.10 5.05 -13.30
N TYR A 179 5.36 5.36 -13.03
CA TYR A 179 5.90 5.59 -11.69
C TYR A 179 6.36 7.04 -11.55
N TYR A 180 6.05 7.60 -10.39
CA TYR A 180 6.26 9.01 -10.07
C TYR A 180 6.81 9.18 -8.65
N SER A 181 7.40 10.35 -8.41
CA SER A 181 7.61 10.93 -7.09
C SER A 181 7.07 12.36 -7.06
N ALA A 182 6.89 12.93 -5.88
CA ALA A 182 6.45 14.31 -5.72
C ALA A 182 7.04 14.94 -4.46
N PRO A 183 7.42 16.24 -4.50
CA PRO A 183 7.70 16.99 -3.29
C PRO A 183 6.39 17.14 -2.49
N LEU A 184 6.49 17.05 -1.17
CA LEU A 184 5.36 17.08 -0.25
C LEU A 184 5.53 18.19 0.78
N MET A 185 4.41 18.81 1.17
CA MET A 185 4.32 19.60 2.41
C MET A 185 3.43 18.87 3.39
N ILE A 186 4.02 18.33 4.45
CA ILE A 186 3.33 17.57 5.49
C ILE A 186 2.88 18.54 6.60
N LEU A 187 1.59 18.55 6.87
CA LEU A 187 1.00 19.31 7.97
C LEU A 187 1.32 18.65 9.30
N GLN A 188 1.94 19.43 10.18
CA GLN A 188 2.25 19.04 11.56
C GLN A 188 1.08 19.43 12.49
N PRO A 189 0.96 18.79 13.68
CA PRO A 189 -0.10 19.11 14.64
C PRO A 189 -0.10 20.56 15.14
N ASP A 190 1.06 21.23 15.10
CA ASP A 190 1.21 22.65 15.46
C ASP A 190 0.81 23.62 14.34
N GLY A 191 0.32 23.10 13.21
CA GLY A 191 -0.05 23.88 12.02
C GLY A 191 1.11 24.18 11.08
N THR A 192 2.34 23.78 11.41
CA THR A 192 3.51 24.02 10.54
C THR A 192 3.54 23.05 9.36
N LEU A 193 4.20 23.46 8.27
CA LEU A 193 4.38 22.64 7.07
C LEU A 193 5.83 22.18 6.95
N ALA A 194 6.04 20.87 7.10
CA ALA A 194 7.35 20.24 6.91
C ALA A 194 7.53 19.79 5.46
N LYS A 195 8.65 20.15 4.83
CA LYS A 195 8.98 19.68 3.48
C LYS A 195 9.49 18.24 3.52
N ALA A 196 8.96 17.39 2.65
CA ALA A 196 9.41 16.02 2.46
C ALA A 196 9.40 15.65 0.97
N MET A 197 9.95 14.49 0.63
CA MET A 197 9.84 13.90 -0.70
C MET A 197 9.03 12.61 -0.60
N SER A 198 8.15 12.38 -1.57
CA SER A 198 7.47 11.10 -1.63
C SER A 198 8.43 9.98 -2.07
N GLY A 199 8.23 8.78 -1.55
CA GLY A 199 8.76 7.57 -2.19
C GLY A 199 8.15 7.38 -3.58
N GLU A 200 8.69 6.41 -4.33
CA GLU A 200 8.12 6.02 -5.63
C GLU A 200 6.70 5.49 -5.45
N PHE A 201 5.76 6.04 -6.20
CA PHE A 201 4.38 5.57 -6.27
C PHE A 201 3.91 5.45 -7.72
N ARG A 202 2.88 4.63 -7.91
CA ARG A 202 2.25 4.43 -9.21
C ARG A 202 1.05 5.35 -9.37
N ALA A 203 0.91 5.94 -10.55
CA ALA A 203 -0.25 6.72 -10.98
C ALA A 203 -0.64 6.41 -12.44
N ASN A 204 -1.63 7.14 -12.98
CA ASN A 204 -2.10 7.01 -14.37
C ASN A 204 -1.07 7.54 -15.38
N ASN A 205 -1.32 7.31 -16.67
CA ASN A 205 -0.48 7.83 -17.77
C ASN A 205 -0.31 9.37 -17.68
N PRO A 206 0.89 9.91 -17.94
CA PRO A 206 1.16 11.36 -17.90
C PRO A 206 0.16 12.20 -18.72
N ASN A 207 -0.22 11.75 -19.92
CA ASN A 207 -1.14 12.49 -20.80
C ASN A 207 -2.55 12.55 -20.21
N TRP A 208 -3.00 11.46 -19.59
CA TRP A 208 -4.30 11.41 -18.93
C TRP A 208 -4.32 12.34 -17.71
N LEU A 209 -3.25 12.31 -16.90
CA LEU A 209 -3.11 13.20 -15.75
C LEU A 209 -3.11 14.67 -16.17
N ARG A 210 -2.33 15.03 -17.20
CA ARG A 210 -2.29 16.40 -17.75
C ARG A 210 -3.65 16.84 -18.29
N SER A 211 -4.37 15.97 -19.00
CA SER A 211 -5.72 16.27 -19.50
C SER A 211 -6.76 16.54 -18.40
N ARG A 212 -6.47 16.06 -17.17
CA ARG A 212 -7.29 16.26 -15.99
C ARG A 212 -6.82 17.43 -15.11
N GLY A 213 -5.83 18.19 -15.57
CA GLY A 213 -5.30 19.34 -14.84
C GLY A 213 -4.36 18.97 -13.68
N ALA A 214 -3.86 17.73 -13.62
CA ALA A 214 -2.83 17.39 -12.65
C ALA A 214 -1.54 18.17 -12.96
N ALA A 215 -0.90 18.70 -11.92
CA ALA A 215 0.37 19.39 -12.02
C ALA A 215 1.50 18.36 -12.20
N LEU A 216 2.12 18.34 -13.38
CA LEU A 216 3.24 17.46 -13.73
C LEU A 216 4.47 18.32 -13.99
N ALA A 217 5.58 17.98 -13.36
CA ALA A 217 6.85 18.64 -13.59
C ALA A 217 7.41 18.23 -14.97
N GLU A 218 7.97 19.20 -15.70
CA GLU A 218 8.68 18.94 -16.96
C GLU A 218 10.05 18.26 -16.74
N GLY A 219 10.57 18.29 -15.51
CA GLY A 219 11.79 17.58 -15.10
C GLY A 219 11.98 17.54 -13.58
N SER A 220 12.75 16.55 -13.09
CA SER A 220 12.91 16.29 -11.65
C SER A 220 13.55 17.42 -10.84
N ARG A 221 14.35 18.29 -11.49
CA ARG A 221 15.01 19.42 -10.83
C ARG A 221 14.12 20.65 -10.66
N ILE A 222 12.92 20.65 -11.27
CA ILE A 222 12.03 21.81 -11.33
C ILE A 222 10.80 21.60 -10.44
N ALA A 223 10.51 20.37 -10.03
CA ALA A 223 9.32 20.06 -9.26
C ALA A 223 9.25 20.84 -7.95
N THR A 224 8.22 21.67 -7.82
CA THR A 224 7.92 22.42 -6.61
C THR A 224 6.68 21.88 -5.93
N VAL A 225 6.53 22.24 -4.65
CA VAL A 225 5.26 22.14 -3.93
C VAL A 225 4.93 23.54 -3.45
N ASP A 226 3.84 24.08 -3.97
CA ASP A 226 3.31 25.37 -3.58
C ASP A 226 1.77 25.34 -3.57
N THR A 227 1.15 26.34 -2.98
CA THR A 227 -0.31 26.41 -2.83
C THR A 227 -1.06 26.65 -4.15
N ALA A 228 -0.36 27.04 -5.22
CA ALA A 228 -0.94 27.31 -6.54
C ALA A 228 -0.79 26.13 -7.52
N ASN A 229 0.34 25.42 -7.47
CA ASN A 229 0.73 24.29 -8.31
C ASN A 229 0.85 23.03 -7.44
N ASN A 230 -0.29 22.45 -7.13
CA ASN A 230 -0.38 21.22 -6.36
C ASN A 230 -1.43 20.28 -6.94
N ASN A 231 -1.32 19.02 -6.56
CA ASN A 231 -2.27 17.97 -6.88
C ASN A 231 -3.26 17.71 -5.74
N GLY A 232 -3.41 18.66 -4.81
CA GLY A 232 -4.28 18.58 -3.64
C GLY A 232 -3.70 17.79 -2.46
N TRP A 233 -4.52 17.66 -1.42
CA TRP A 233 -4.19 17.07 -0.13
C TRP A 233 -4.54 15.58 -0.07
N THR A 234 -3.63 14.79 0.50
CA THR A 234 -3.81 13.38 0.86
C THR A 234 -3.24 13.11 2.24
N VAL A 235 -3.16 11.85 2.63
CA VAL A 235 -2.39 11.40 3.79
C VAL A 235 -1.12 10.71 3.34
N ALA A 236 0.02 11.17 3.86
CA ALA A 236 1.31 10.55 3.68
C ALA A 236 1.71 9.80 4.96
N ALA A 237 2.33 8.65 4.78
CA ALA A 237 2.88 7.84 5.85
C ALA A 237 4.40 7.97 5.86
N TYR A 238 5.02 8.08 7.01
CA TYR A 238 6.49 8.10 7.10
C TYR A 238 6.95 7.41 8.39
N ARG A 239 8.25 7.10 8.44
CA ARG A 239 8.88 6.48 9.61
C ARG A 239 9.40 7.54 10.58
N THR A 240 9.13 7.35 11.86
CA THR A 240 9.49 8.31 12.93
C THR A 240 10.94 8.21 13.39
N ASP A 241 11.62 7.12 13.05
CA ASP A 241 13.03 6.86 13.37
C ASP A 241 14.03 7.62 12.49
N GLY A 242 13.54 8.34 11.46
CA GLY A 242 14.37 9.11 10.53
C GLY A 242 15.21 8.26 9.58
N THR A 243 15.00 6.94 9.55
CA THR A 243 15.77 6.03 8.67
C THR A 243 15.34 6.13 7.20
N SER A 244 14.16 6.69 6.95
CA SER A 244 13.65 7.02 5.61
C SER A 244 13.12 8.44 5.62
N SER A 245 13.78 9.34 4.87
CA SER A 245 13.24 10.68 4.57
C SER A 245 12.12 10.64 3.53
N GLU A 246 11.86 9.48 2.92
CA GLU A 246 10.78 9.28 1.96
C GLU A 246 9.46 9.00 2.68
N ALA A 247 8.44 9.77 2.32
CA ALA A 247 7.06 9.58 2.75
C ALA A 247 6.27 8.79 1.70
N GLU A 248 5.50 7.80 2.11
CA GLU A 248 4.67 6.98 1.24
C GLU A 248 3.22 7.47 1.22
N LEU A 249 2.72 7.79 0.03
CA LEU A 249 1.38 8.32 -0.14
C LEU A 249 0.31 7.23 0.02
N SER A 250 -0.67 7.48 0.90
CA SER A 250 -1.88 6.68 1.10
C SER A 250 -1.65 5.17 1.35
N ASN A 251 -0.47 4.77 1.82
CA ASN A 251 -0.16 3.36 1.98
C ASN A 251 -1.05 2.72 3.07
N GLY A 252 -1.85 1.73 2.69
CA GLY A 252 -2.65 0.95 3.64
C GLY A 252 -3.90 1.64 4.20
N LEU A 253 -4.16 2.91 3.86
CA LEU A 253 -5.39 3.61 4.23
C LEU A 253 -6.50 3.45 3.17
N THR A 254 -7.74 3.45 3.63
CA THR A 254 -8.92 3.55 2.77
C THR A 254 -9.26 5.01 2.46
N GLY A 255 -10.03 5.26 1.39
CA GLY A 255 -10.48 6.62 1.07
C GLY A 255 -11.22 7.31 2.23
N ARG A 256 -12.08 6.57 2.93
CA ARG A 256 -12.79 7.08 4.13
C ARG A 256 -11.83 7.49 5.25
N GLN A 257 -10.75 6.73 5.47
CA GLN A 257 -9.73 7.08 6.46
C GLN A 257 -8.92 8.31 6.04
N VAL A 258 -8.60 8.43 4.75
CA VAL A 258 -7.95 9.62 4.20
C VAL A 258 -8.84 10.85 4.43
N ASP A 259 -10.13 10.76 4.10
CA ASP A 259 -11.08 11.85 4.28
C ASP A 259 -11.24 12.25 5.75
N ALA A 260 -11.35 11.27 6.65
CA ALA A 260 -11.49 11.52 8.09
C ALA A 260 -10.26 12.22 8.68
N VAL A 261 -9.05 11.81 8.28
CA VAL A 261 -7.80 12.46 8.71
C VAL A 261 -7.71 13.90 8.20
N LEU A 262 -8.06 14.12 6.93
CA LEU A 262 -8.07 15.48 6.37
C LEU A 262 -9.08 16.37 7.09
N GLN A 263 -10.31 15.87 7.34
CA GLN A 263 -11.34 16.61 8.06
C GLN A 263 -10.94 16.91 9.50
N PHE A 264 -10.31 15.96 10.19
CA PHE A 264 -9.80 16.19 11.54
C PHE A 264 -8.74 17.30 11.55
N ALA A 265 -7.80 17.26 10.62
CA ALA A 265 -6.75 18.28 10.51
C ALA A 265 -7.30 19.67 10.17
N GLU A 266 -8.32 19.76 9.32
CA GLU A 266 -9.03 21.01 9.03
C GLU A 266 -9.64 21.66 10.28
N GLN A 267 -10.18 20.84 11.18
CA GLN A 267 -10.85 21.32 12.39
C GLN A 267 -9.87 21.67 13.51
N HIS A 268 -8.76 20.95 13.61
CA HIS A 268 -7.90 21.00 14.80
C HIS A 268 -6.53 21.67 14.54
N TRP A 269 -5.98 21.57 13.32
CA TRP A 269 -4.59 21.95 13.03
C TRP A 269 -4.47 23.11 12.06
N ALA A 270 -5.39 23.20 11.09
CA ALA A 270 -5.44 24.29 10.13
C ALA A 270 -6.17 25.50 10.75
N ARG A 271 -5.46 26.25 11.60
CA ARG A 271 -5.93 27.51 12.22
C ARG A 271 -5.40 28.73 11.51
#